data_AF-A0A0F9ELU3-F1
#
_entry.id   AF-A0A0F9ELU3-F1
#
_cell.length_a   1.000
_cell.length_b   1.000
_cell.length_c   1.000
_cell.angle_alpha   90.00
_cell.angle_beta   90.00
_cell.angle_gamma   90.00
#
_symmetry.space_group_name_H-M   'P 1'
#
loop_
_entity.id
_entity.type
_entity.pdbx_description
1 polymer ?
#
loop_
_entity_poly.entity_id
_entity_poly.type
_entity_poly.pdbx_seq_one_letter_code
_entity_poly.pdbx_strand_id
1 'polypeptide(L)' 'ELEKEGKEVQLFALTDITNERLTNLKGIDAFIQVACPRISTDNHFDKPVLSTPQANALLKVLRNESIDGYLQIPHWL' A
#
# COMPACT_ATOMS: atom_id res chain seq x y z
N GLU A 1 1.44 -0.12 12.70
CA GLU A 1 0.09 0.46 12.58
C GLU A 1 -0.94 -0.51 12.03
N LEU A 2 -0.78 -1.07 10.83
CA LEU A 2 -1.74 -2.04 10.28
C LEU A 2 -1.98 -3.26 11.17
N GLU A 3 -0.94 -3.79 11.81
CA GLU A 3 -1.09 -4.88 12.80
C GLU A 3 -1.94 -4.47 14.01
N LYS A 4 -1.89 -3.20 14.43
CA LYS A 4 -2.73 -2.67 15.52
C LYS A 4 -4.20 -2.59 15.12
N GLU A 5 -4.47 -2.42 13.82
CA GLU A 5 -5.82 -2.51 13.23
C GLU A 5 -6.23 -3.97 12.90
N GLY A 6 -5.50 -4.96 13.43
CA GLY A 6 -5.81 -6.38 13.29
C GLY A 6 -5.48 -6.98 11.91
N LYS A 7 -4.61 -6.35 11.12
CA LYS A 7 -4.16 -6.89 9.83
C LYS A 7 -2.92 -7.75 9.99
N GLU A 8 -2.86 -8.88 9.29
CA GLU A 8 -1.63 -9.65 9.13
C GLU A 8 -0.72 -8.92 8.13
N VAL A 9 0.52 -8.63 8.52
CA VAL A 9 1.47 -7.88 7.71
C VAL A 9 2.71 -8.72 7.46
N GLN A 10 3.12 -8.79 6.20
CA GLN A 10 4.36 -9.44 5.77
C GLN A 10 5.18 -8.48 4.92
N LEU A 11 6.50 -8.45 5.15
CA LEU A 11 7.41 -7.59 4.40
C LEU A 11 8.08 -8.38 3.27
N PHE A 12 8.00 -7.86 2.05
CA PHE A 12 8.68 -8.42 0.87
C PHE A 12 9.71 -7.44 0.35
N ALA A 13 10.93 -7.93 0.10
CA ALA A 13 11.97 -7.18 -0.60
C ALA A 13 12.07 -7.72 -2.04
N LEU A 14 11.84 -6.86 -3.02
CA LEU A 14 11.85 -7.19 -4.44
C LEU A 14 12.66 -6.15 -5.20
N THR A 15 13.46 -6.58 -6.18
CA THR A 15 14.18 -5.67 -7.08
C THR A 15 13.21 -4.92 -8.01
N ASP A 16 12.22 -5.64 -8.53
CA ASP A 16 11.19 -5.10 -9.42
C ASP A 16 9.80 -5.51 -8.92
N ILE A 17 8.88 -4.55 -8.93
CA ILE A 17 7.48 -4.72 -8.54
C ILE A 17 6.65 -4.79 -9.81
N THR A 18 6.20 -5.99 -10.18
CA THR A 18 5.36 -6.24 -11.36
C THR A 18 4.13 -7.05 -10.97
N ASN A 19 3.05 -6.95 -11.76
CA ASN A 19 1.80 -7.67 -11.48
C ASN A 19 2.05 -9.19 -11.37
N GLU A 20 2.78 -9.77 -12.30
CA GLU A 20 3.13 -11.20 -12.31
C GLU A 20 3.78 -11.66 -10.99
N ARG A 21 4.76 -10.90 -10.48
CA ARG A 21 5.46 -11.23 -9.23
C ARG A 21 4.53 -11.15 -8.03
N LEU A 22 3.65 -10.16 -7.97
CA LEU A 22 2.70 -10.00 -6.88
C LEU A 22 1.60 -11.08 -6.91
N THR A 23 1.13 -11.49 -8.09
CA THR A 23 0.09 -12.53 -8.23
C THR A 23 0.61 -13.92 -7.84
N ASN A 24 1.93 -14.14 -7.88
CA ASN A 24 2.59 -15.34 -7.37
C ASN A 24 2.60 -15.41 -5.83
N LEU A 25 2.48 -14.28 -5.13
CA LEU A 25 2.34 -14.23 -3.68
C LEU A 25 0.88 -14.56 -3.29
N LYS A 26 0.69 -15.79 -2.79
CA LYS A 26 -0.61 -16.31 -2.35
C LYS A 26 -0.90 -15.90 -0.90
N GLY A 27 -2.20 -15.81 -0.57
CA GLY A 27 -2.65 -15.42 0.78
C GLY A 27 -2.56 -13.93 1.09
N ILE A 28 -2.20 -13.07 0.12
CA ILE A 28 -2.13 -11.63 0.30
C ILE A 28 -3.33 -10.94 -0.37
N ASP A 29 -4.10 -10.17 0.39
CA ASP A 29 -5.28 -9.45 -0.11
C ASP A 29 -4.94 -8.13 -0.81
N ALA A 30 -3.90 -7.42 -0.33
CA ALA A 30 -3.46 -6.15 -0.87
C ALA A 30 -1.96 -5.92 -0.58
N PHE A 31 -1.32 -5.08 -1.37
CA PHE A 31 0.08 -4.70 -1.22
C PHE A 31 0.22 -3.21 -0.93
N ILE A 32 1.25 -2.87 -0.14
CA ILE A 32 1.70 -1.50 0.04
C ILE A 32 3.13 -1.44 -0.47
N GLN A 33 3.35 -0.66 -1.52
CA GLN A 33 4.67 -0.43 -2.07
C GLN A 33 5.25 0.86 -1.46
N VAL A 34 6.46 0.76 -0.93
CA VAL A 34 7.21 1.86 -0.29
C VAL A 34 8.36 2.36 -1.17
N ALA A 35 8.35 1.97 -2.44
CA ALA A 35 9.35 2.36 -3.44
C ALA A 35 8.86 3.64 -4.16
N CYS A 36 8.91 3.67 -5.48
CA CYS A 36 8.41 4.79 -6.26
C CYS A 36 6.86 4.82 -6.26
N PRO A 37 6.18 5.91 -5.80
CA PRO A 37 4.72 6.01 -5.81
C PRO A 37 4.07 5.74 -7.16
N ARG A 38 4.79 6.06 -8.24
CA ARG A 38 4.34 5.83 -9.62
C ARG A 38 3.99 4.37 -9.89
N ILE A 39 4.59 3.44 -9.16
CA ILE A 39 4.30 2.01 -9.31
C ILE A 39 2.81 1.77 -9.08
N SER A 40 2.25 2.22 -7.95
CA SER A 40 0.84 2.03 -7.59
C SER A 40 -0.14 3.01 -8.23
N THR A 41 0.33 4.09 -8.85
CA THR A 41 -0.54 5.07 -9.51
C THR A 41 -0.61 4.90 -11.02
N ASP A 42 0.49 4.50 -11.67
CA ASP A 42 0.61 4.51 -13.13
C ASP A 42 0.41 3.10 -13.74
N ASN A 43 0.50 2.03 -12.94
CA ASN A 43 0.41 0.65 -13.42
C ASN A 43 -0.90 -0.03 -13.02
N HIS A 44 -1.29 -1.02 -13.82
CA HIS A 44 -2.41 -1.89 -13.53
C HIS A 44 -1.95 -3.15 -12.77
N PHE A 45 -2.70 -3.53 -11.75
CA PHE A 45 -2.48 -4.72 -10.94
C PHE A 45 -3.80 -5.45 -10.70
N ASP A 46 -3.75 -6.78 -10.64
CA ASP A 46 -4.92 -7.63 -10.37
C ASP A 46 -5.39 -7.51 -8.92
N LYS A 47 -4.47 -7.17 -8.02
CA LYS A 47 -4.71 -6.93 -6.59
C LYS A 47 -4.47 -5.45 -6.27
N PRO A 48 -5.14 -4.90 -5.24
CA PRO A 48 -4.87 -3.53 -4.80
C PRO A 48 -3.40 -3.34 -4.42
N VAL A 49 -2.73 -2.39 -5.07
CA VAL A 49 -1.37 -1.96 -4.71
C VAL A 49 -1.44 -0.48 -4.35
N LEU A 50 -1.09 -0.16 -3.12
CA LEU A 50 -1.16 1.18 -2.54
C LEU A 50 0.24 1.76 -2.39
N SER A 51 0.39 3.06 -2.60
CA SER A 51 1.56 3.81 -2.12
C SER A 51 1.43 4.11 -0.63
N THR A 52 2.53 4.50 0.03
CA THR A 52 2.54 4.95 1.42
C THR A 52 1.45 5.99 1.78
N PRO A 53 1.20 7.09 1.02
CA PRO A 53 0.13 8.02 1.36
C PRO A 53 -1.25 7.38 1.30
N GLN A 54 -1.50 6.52 0.32
CA GLN A 54 -2.77 5.80 0.19
C GLN A 54 -2.97 4.80 1.33
N ALA A 55 -1.90 4.15 1.80
CA ALA A 55 -1.94 3.29 2.97
C ALA A 55 -2.20 4.07 4.27
N ASN A 56 -1.63 5.26 4.42
CA ASN A 56 -1.94 6.15 5.54
C ASN A 56 -3.40 6.58 5.52
N ALA A 57 -3.95 6.91 4.35
CA ALA A 57 -5.37 7.21 4.20
C ALA A 57 -6.24 5.98 4.54
N LEU A 58 -5.83 4.77 4.14
CA LEU A 58 -6.53 3.54 4.53
C LEU A 58 -6.57 3.37 6.05
N LEU A 59 -5.47 3.64 6.76
CA LEU A 59 -5.46 3.59 8.23
C LEU A 59 -6.47 4.57 8.85
N LYS A 60 -6.58 5.79 8.31
CA LYS A 60 -7.60 6.76 8.74
C LYS A 60 -9.02 6.23 8.50
N VAL A 61 -9.28 5.61 7.34
CA VAL A 61 -10.58 4.97 7.06
C VAL A 61 -10.87 3.87 8.07
N LEU A 62 -9.90 3.00 8.37
CA LEU A 62 -10.07 1.91 9.34
C LEU A 62 -10.38 2.43 10.75
N ARG A 63 -9.86 3.61 11.09
CA ARG A 63 -10.10 4.31 12.37
C ARG A 63 -11.34 5.20 12.36
N ASN A 64 -12.07 5.24 11.25
CA ASN A 64 -13.25 6.09 11.07
C ASN A 64 -12.93 7.61 11.18
N GLU A 65 -11.73 8.00 10.71
CA GLU A 65 -11.23 9.38 10.66
C GLU A 65 -11.39 10.01 9.26
N SER A 66 -11.29 11.34 9.16
CA SER A 66 -11.32 12.06 7.87
C SER A 66 -10.08 11.77 7.02
N ILE A 67 -10.27 11.49 5.72
CA ILE A 67 -9.20 11.20 4.75
C ILE A 67 -8.61 12.44 4.07
N ASP A 68 -8.81 13.64 4.63
CA ASP A 68 -8.24 14.87 4.08
C ASP A 68 -6.73 14.70 3.80
N GLY A 69 -6.32 15.06 2.58
CA GLY A 69 -4.95 14.90 2.10
C GLY A 69 -4.58 13.48 1.62
N TYR A 70 -5.48 12.77 0.93
CA TYR A 70 -5.30 11.38 0.44
C TYR A 70 -3.96 11.05 -0.26
N LEU A 71 -3.37 11.99 -1.00
CA LEU A 71 -2.05 11.85 -1.65
C LEU A 71 -0.97 12.76 -1.06
N GLN A 72 -1.23 13.38 0.08
CA GLN A 72 -0.31 14.30 0.73
C GLN A 72 0.40 13.59 1.87
N ILE A 73 1.74 13.69 1.87
CA ILE A 73 2.57 13.33 3.01
C ILE A 73 3.24 14.64 3.45
N PRO A 74 3.12 15.06 4.72
CA PRO A 74 3.64 16.35 5.16
C PRO A 74 5.14 16.52 4.90
N HIS A 75 5.91 15.42 4.85
CA HIS A 75 7.31 15.40 4.47
C HIS A 75 7.63 14.15 3.65
N TRP A 76 8.44 14.34 2.60
CA TRP A 76 9.11 13.28 1.84
C TRP A 76 10.59 13.16 2.27
N LEU A 77 10.86 13.44 3.55
CA LEU A 77 12.17 13.40 4.21
C LEU A 77 11.98 13.30 5.74
#